data_AF-A0A5N7IXR7-F1
#
_entry.id   AF-A0A5N7IXR7-F1
#
_cell.length_a   1.000
_cell.length_b   1.000
_cell.length_c   1.000
_cell.angle_alpha   90.00
_cell.angle_beta   90.00
_cell.angle_gamma   90.00
#
_symmetry.space_group_name_H-M   'P 1'
#
loop_
_entity.id
_entity.type
_entity.pdbx_description
1 polymer ?
#
loop_
_entity_poly.entity_id
_entity_poly.type
_entity_poly.pdbx_seq_one_letter_code
_entity_poly.pdbx_strand_id
1 'polypeptide(L)' 'MQFDELFDKGFICFGDDGKIMVSKLIEKDCYELLNISSSDQIALTDKNKGYLKWHRDKIFKR' A
#
# COMPACT_ATOMS: atom_id res chain seq x y z
N MET A 1 -11.99 -0.02 -4.94
CA MET A 1 -12.42 -1.44 -5.02
C MET A 1 -11.24 -2.39 -5.11
N GLN A 2 -10.41 -2.41 -6.18
CA GLN A 2 -9.32 -3.41 -6.26
C GLN A 2 -8.16 -3.17 -5.25
N PHE A 3 -7.85 -1.90 -4.91
CA PHE A 3 -6.78 -1.60 -3.95
C PHE A 3 -7.16 -1.88 -2.49
N ASP A 4 -8.43 -1.75 -2.14
CA ASP A 4 -8.91 -1.93 -0.77
C ASP A 4 -8.61 -3.36 -0.29
N GLU A 5 -8.88 -4.36 -1.14
CA GLU A 5 -8.64 -5.76 -0.80
C GLU A 5 -7.14 -6.11 -0.68
N LEU A 6 -6.30 -5.52 -1.52
CA LEU A 6 -4.84 -5.70 -1.42
C LEU A 6 -4.27 -5.04 -0.16
N PHE A 7 -4.84 -3.91 0.22
CA PHE A 7 -4.47 -3.19 1.42
C PHE A 7 -4.89 -3.99 2.65
N ASP A 8 -6.15 -4.42 2.73
CA ASP A 8 -6.68 -5.25 3.82
C ASP A 8 -5.93 -6.58 3.97
N LYS A 9 -5.51 -7.19 2.85
CA LYS A 9 -4.69 -8.42 2.86
C LYS A 9 -3.24 -8.17 3.27
N GLY A 10 -2.80 -6.91 3.31
CA GLY A 10 -1.44 -6.51 3.67
C GLY A 10 -0.42 -6.64 2.55
N PHE A 11 -0.87 -6.75 1.30
CA PHE A 11 0.03 -6.81 0.16
C PHE A 11 0.49 -5.42 -0.27
N ILE A 12 -0.33 -4.39 -0.11
CA ILE A 12 0.05 -2.99 -0.34
C ILE A 12 -0.02 -2.21 0.96
N CYS A 13 0.81 -1.17 1.07
CA CYS A 13 0.78 -0.19 2.15
C CYS A 13 1.26 1.15 1.59
N PHE A 14 1.20 2.21 2.38
CA PHE A 14 1.76 3.51 2.00
C PHE A 14 2.89 3.90 2.95
N GLY A 15 3.93 4.51 2.38
CA GLY A 15 5.05 5.14 3.06
C GLY A 15 4.63 6.39 3.81
N ASP A 16 5.52 6.95 4.63
CA ASP A 16 5.26 8.20 5.37
C ASP A 16 5.27 9.44 4.48
N ASP A 17 5.77 9.28 3.25
CA ASP A 17 5.74 10.23 2.14
C ASP A 17 4.49 10.10 1.26
N GLY A 18 3.60 9.16 1.59
CA GLY A 18 2.36 8.91 0.86
C GLY A 18 2.54 8.07 -0.39
N LYS A 19 3.76 7.61 -0.68
CA LYS A 19 4.01 6.71 -1.82
C LYS A 19 3.49 5.33 -1.53
N ILE A 20 2.88 4.71 -2.53
CA ILE A 20 2.52 3.30 -2.44
C ILE A 20 3.78 2.43 -2.29
N MET A 21 3.72 1.54 -1.33
CA MET A 21 4.70 0.50 -1.08
C MET A 21 4.01 -0.83 -1.33
N VAL A 22 4.57 -1.64 -2.20
CA VAL A 22 4.02 -2.97 -2.44
C VAL A 22 4.96 -4.02 -1.90
N SER A 23 4.37 -5.06 -1.30
CA SER A 23 5.07 -6.23 -0.80
C SER A 23 5.84 -6.92 -1.91
N LYS A 24 7.01 -7.48 -1.58
CA LYS A 24 7.78 -8.32 -2.50
C LYS A 24 7.05 -9.61 -2.89
N LEU A 25 5.97 -9.94 -2.18
CA LEU A 25 5.09 -11.07 -2.50
C LEU A 25 4.25 -10.82 -3.76
N ILE A 26 4.07 -9.57 -4.18
CA ILE A 26 3.42 -9.23 -5.45
C ILE A 26 4.50 -9.06 -6.52
N GLU A 27 4.45 -9.95 -7.50
CA GLU A 27 5.32 -9.88 -8.68
C GLU A 27 4.99 -8.65 -9.53
N LYS A 28 5.97 -8.22 -10.33
CA LYS A 28 5.82 -7.02 -11.15
C LYS A 28 4.70 -7.12 -12.17
N ASP A 29 4.44 -8.33 -12.67
CA ASP A 29 3.34 -8.59 -13.61
C ASP A 29 1.97 -8.36 -12.97
N CYS A 30 1.84 -8.55 -11.65
CA CYS A 30 0.62 -8.20 -10.94
C CYS A 30 0.42 -6.68 -10.84
N TYR A 31 1.46 -5.84 -10.91
CA TYR A 31 1.26 -4.37 -10.93
C TYR A 31 0.47 -3.92 -12.14
N GLU A 32 0.78 -4.48 -13.31
CA GLU A 32 0.07 -4.17 -14.55
C GLU A 32 -1.38 -4.67 -14.50
N LEU A 33 -1.59 -5.88 -13.98
CA LEU A 33 -2.94 -6.46 -13.81
C LEU A 33 -3.80 -5.67 -12.80
N LEU A 34 -3.18 -5.19 -11.72
CA LEU A 34 -3.85 -4.41 -10.68
C LEU A 34 -3.97 -2.93 -11.04
N ASN A 35 -3.38 -2.53 -12.17
CA ASN A 35 -3.28 -1.14 -12.62
C ASN A 35 -2.68 -0.22 -11.53
N ILE A 36 -1.76 -0.76 -10.73
CA ILE A 36 -1.01 -0.02 -9.71
C ILE A 36 0.13 0.69 -10.42
N SER A 37 0.06 2.01 -10.52
CA SER A 37 1.24 2.77 -10.91
C SER A 37 2.10 2.97 -9.67
N SER A 38 3.40 2.69 -9.76
CA SER A 38 4.38 3.05 -8.71
C SER A 38 4.42 4.56 -8.42
N SER A 39 3.77 5.37 -9.27
CA SER A 39 3.51 6.80 -9.11
C SER A 39 2.27 7.12 -8.26
N ASP A 40 1.48 6.11 -7.84
CA ASP A 40 0.30 6.33 -7.02
C ASP A 40 0.73 6.85 -5.64
N GLN A 41 0.32 8.09 -5.37
CA GLN A 41 0.58 8.78 -4.14
C GLN A 41 -0.75 9.17 -3.52
N ILE A 42 -0.91 8.89 -2.23
CA ILE A 42 -2.08 9.32 -1.48
C ILE A 42 -1.74 10.59 -0.69
N ALA A 43 -2.74 11.48 -0.57
CA ALA A 43 -2.64 12.61 0.33
C ALA A 43 -2.69 12.11 1.79
N LEU A 44 -1.55 12.14 2.45
CA LEU A 44 -1.46 11.81 3.87
C LEU A 44 -1.92 12.99 4.72
N THR A 45 -2.92 12.73 5.56
CA THR A 45 -3.27 13.60 6.69
C THR A 45 -2.64 13.04 7.97
N ASP A 46 -2.50 13.86 9.01
CA ASP A 46 -1.92 13.42 10.29
C ASP A 46 -2.66 12.24 10.93
N LYS A 47 -3.98 12.14 10.70
CA LYS A 47 -4.79 10.99 11.10
C LYS A 47 -4.38 9.72 10.35
N ASN A 48 -4.19 9.82 9.04
CA ASN A 48 -3.84 8.69 8.19
C ASN A 48 -2.41 8.20 8.47
N LYS A 49 -1.47 9.10 8.80
CA LYS A 49 -0.09 8.72 9.16
C LYS A 49 -0.06 7.75 10.34
N GLY A 50 -0.83 8.02 11.40
CA GLY A 50 -0.92 7.15 12.57
C GLY A 50 -1.46 5.76 12.21
N TYR A 51 -2.55 5.73 11.44
CA TYR A 51 -3.16 4.49 10.97
C TYR A 51 -2.23 3.68 10.06
N LEU A 52 -1.60 4.33 9.08
CA LEU A 52 -0.69 3.68 8.14
C LEU A 52 0.55 3.13 8.80
N LYS A 53 1.09 3.82 9.81
CA LYS A 53 2.21 3.30 10.60
C LYS A 53 1.82 2.01 11.32
N TRP A 54 0.64 1.97 11.93
CA TRP A 54 0.11 0.75 12.55
C TRP A 54 -0.13 -0.35 11.51
N HIS A 55 -0.73 -0.01 10.36
CA HIS A 55 -0.98 -0.95 9.28
C HIS A 55 0.32 -1.56 8.74
N ARG A 56 1.38 -0.73 8.60
CA ARG A 56 2.70 -1.16 8.14
C ARG A 56 3.41 -2.11 9.11
N ASP A 57 3.11 -2.00 10.42
CA ASP A 57 3.68 -2.86 11.46
C ASP A 57 2.85 -4.15 11.67
N LYS A 58 1.52 -4.07 11.53
CA LYS A 58 0.62 -5.18 11.88
C LYS A 58 0.10 -5.99 10.69
N ILE A 59 -0.16 -5.34 9.56
CA ILE A 59 -0.86 -5.97 8.42
C ILE A 59 0.08 -6.13 7.22
N PHE A 60 0.90 -5.12 6.93
CA PHE A 60 1.80 -5.16 5.77
C PHE A 60 2.79 -6.33 5.86
N LYS A 61 2.69 -7.25 4.90
CA LYS A 61 3.54 -8.42 4.78
C LYS A 61 4.78 -8.05 3.96
N ARG A 62 5.96 -8.10 4.58
CA ARG A 62 7.24 -7.78 3.92
C ARG A 62 7.74 -8.90 3.03
#